data_AF-A0A631EDH2-F1
#
_entry.id   AF-A0A631EDH2-F1
#
_cell.length_a   1.000
_cell.length_b   1.000
_cell.length_c   1.000
_cell.angle_alpha   90.00
_cell.angle_beta   90.00
_cell.angle_gamma   90.00
#
_symmetry.space_group_name_H-M   'P 1'
#
loop_
_entity.id
_entity.type
_entity.pdbx_description
1 polymer ?
#
loop_
_entity_poly.entity_id
_entity_poly.type
_entity_poly.pdbx_seq_one_letter_code
_entity_poly.pdbx_strand_id
1 'polypeptide(L)'
;MNKINQGNAQLMSLVLVLGLAMMAAPRGIEMMAQQQSERIWDVTAGQFNTVQMAARQYISDNLDTLATQVRPGNPVYVSVNTLKTTGHLPAGFGANDHNQNYLIAVVSNPKMTSQLQAFVMTTGGQPWDFGALRHISSNISGLGGYVWPDNQAVGAGGGWKMKLSDYGLSSKQGSLVTFIPSDQLGTSGQGNDRLYRYAVNGHPDFNRMHTAIDMNGNNLDNAGDIKGKQAIISGGISGQSATISGEIKGQ
;
A
#
# COMPACT_ATOMS: atom_id res chain seq x y z
N MET A 1 -74.61 -19.40 23.75
CA MET A 1 -73.53 -18.63 23.11
C MET A 1 -72.45 -18.37 24.14
N ASN A 2 -71.34 -19.11 24.10
CA ASN A 2 -70.21 -18.87 24.99
C ASN A 2 -69.53 -17.58 24.56
N LYS A 3 -69.67 -16.51 25.36
CA LYS A 3 -68.86 -15.30 25.19
C LYS A 3 -67.42 -15.70 25.49
N ILE A 4 -66.62 -15.88 24.44
CA ILE A 4 -65.16 -16.03 24.58
C ILE A 4 -64.68 -14.75 25.28
N ASN A 5 -64.03 -14.93 26.42
CA ASN A 5 -63.63 -13.84 27.30
C ASN A 5 -62.45 -13.09 26.64
N GLN A 6 -62.77 -12.13 25.76
CA GLN A 6 -61.80 -11.43 24.91
C GLN A 6 -60.72 -10.69 25.73
N GLY A 7 -61.04 -10.27 26.96
CA GLY A 7 -60.08 -9.64 27.88
C GLY A 7 -58.94 -10.57 28.31
N ASN A 8 -59.21 -11.86 28.57
CA ASN A 8 -58.18 -12.83 28.93
C ASN A 8 -57.32 -13.23 27.72
N ALA A 9 -57.92 -13.33 26.53
CA ALA A 9 -57.19 -13.60 25.30
C ALA A 9 -56.26 -12.43 24.91
N GLN A 10 -56.71 -11.19 25.11
CA GLN A 10 -55.90 -9.98 24.89
C GLN A 10 -54.73 -9.89 25.86
N LEU A 11 -54.95 -10.12 27.16
CA LEU A 11 -53.87 -10.15 28.17
C LEU A 11 -52.82 -11.22 27.87
N MET A 12 -53.25 -12.44 27.51
CA MET A 12 -52.35 -13.53 27.15
C MET A 12 -51.56 -13.23 25.87
N SER A 13 -52.19 -12.61 24.87
CA SER A 13 -51.50 -12.19 23.64
C SER A 13 -50.46 -11.10 23.89
N LEU A 14 -50.75 -10.14 24.78
CA LEU A 14 -49.82 -9.07 25.15
C LEU A 14 -48.59 -9.63 25.89
N VAL A 15 -48.80 -10.57 26.82
CA VAL A 15 -47.72 -11.25 27.56
C VAL A 15 -46.82 -12.06 26.63
N LEU A 16 -47.40 -12.74 25.63
CA LEU A 16 -46.63 -13.49 24.62
C LEU A 16 -45.81 -12.56 23.72
N VAL A 17 -46.41 -11.45 23.23
CA VAL A 17 -45.69 -10.47 22.41
C VAL A 17 -44.56 -9.80 23.19
N LEU A 18 -44.79 -9.44 24.45
CA LEU A 18 -43.75 -8.88 25.33
C LEU A 18 -42.65 -9.91 25.64
N GLY A 19 -43.01 -11.17 25.87
CA GLY A 19 -42.04 -12.26 26.05
C GLY A 19 -41.14 -12.46 24.83
N LEU A 20 -41.73 -12.48 23.63
CA LEU A 20 -40.99 -12.57 22.37
C LEU A 20 -40.10 -11.33 22.14
N ALA A 21 -40.61 -10.14 22.42
CA ALA A 21 -39.84 -8.89 22.31
C ALA A 21 -38.65 -8.86 23.29
N MET A 22 -38.82 -9.32 24.54
CA MET A 22 -37.74 -9.42 25.52
C MET A 22 -36.67 -10.44 25.12
N MET A 23 -37.02 -11.50 24.39
CA MET A 23 -36.04 -12.46 23.85
C MET A 23 -35.33 -11.97 22.59
N ALA A 24 -35.97 -11.10 21.80
CA ALA A 24 -35.42 -10.53 20.57
C ALA A 24 -34.57 -9.27 20.83
N ALA A 25 -34.91 -8.48 21.85
CA ALA A 25 -34.24 -7.21 22.15
C ALA A 25 -32.72 -7.33 22.42
N PRO A 26 -32.22 -8.30 23.22
CA PRO A 26 -30.77 -8.48 23.41
C PRO A 26 -30.05 -8.80 22.10
N ARG A 27 -30.60 -9.68 21.26
CA ARG A 27 -30.04 -10.02 19.94
C ARG A 27 -30.04 -8.83 18.98
N GLY A 28 -31.07 -7.98 19.03
CA GLY A 28 -31.15 -6.75 18.25
C GLY A 28 -30.09 -5.73 18.65
N ILE A 29 -29.83 -5.57 19.96
CA ILE A 29 -28.77 -4.70 20.50
C ILE A 29 -27.39 -5.24 20.13
N GLU A 30 -27.15 -6.55 20.27
CA GLU A 30 -25.90 -7.21 19.87
C GLU A 30 -25.63 -7.05 18.37
N MET A 31 -26.63 -7.23 17.51
CA MET A 31 -26.50 -7.00 16.06
C MET A 31 -26.17 -5.54 15.73
N MET A 32 -26.82 -4.57 16.40
CA MET A 32 -26.51 -3.15 16.18
C MET A 32 -25.09 -2.80 16.65
N ALA A 33 -24.64 -3.37 17.78
CA ALA A 33 -23.29 -3.19 18.27
C ALA A 33 -22.25 -3.82 17.33
N GLN A 34 -22.50 -5.03 16.82
CA GLN A 34 -21.63 -5.69 15.82
C GLN A 34 -21.54 -4.88 14.53
N GLN A 35 -22.65 -4.37 14.00
CA GLN A 35 -22.64 -3.52 12.81
C GLN A 35 -21.86 -2.22 13.01
N GLN A 36 -21.88 -1.65 14.22
CA GLN A 36 -21.06 -0.48 14.54
C GLN A 36 -19.57 -0.83 14.59
N SER A 37 -19.21 -1.96 15.21
CA SER A 37 -17.83 -2.45 15.23
C SER A 37 -17.30 -2.75 13.83
N GLU A 38 -18.07 -3.42 12.98
CA GLU A 38 -17.67 -3.72 11.60
C GLU A 38 -17.41 -2.44 10.78
N ARG A 39 -18.23 -1.39 10.96
CA ARG A 39 -17.98 -0.09 10.32
C ARG A 39 -16.66 0.53 10.77
N ILE A 40 -16.34 0.49 12.06
CA ILE A 40 -15.06 0.97 12.61
C ILE A 40 -13.90 0.16 11.99
N TRP A 41 -14.07 -1.14 11.84
CA TRP A 41 -13.07 -2.03 11.26
C TRP A 41 -12.84 -1.74 9.77
N ASP A 42 -13.91 -1.49 9.01
CA ASP A 42 -13.83 -1.13 7.59
C ASP A 42 -13.16 0.25 7.40
N VAL A 43 -13.51 1.23 8.25
CA VAL A 43 -12.84 2.54 8.27
C VAL A 43 -11.35 2.38 8.59
N THR A 44 -11.01 1.54 9.58
CA THR A 44 -9.62 1.26 9.94
C THR A 44 -8.86 0.61 8.78
N ALA A 45 -9.47 -0.33 8.06
CA ALA A 45 -8.89 -0.93 6.87
C ALA A 45 -8.68 0.12 5.75
N GLY A 46 -9.64 1.00 5.53
CA GLY A 46 -9.54 2.11 4.57
C GLY A 46 -8.42 3.11 4.91
N GLN A 47 -8.31 3.49 6.19
CA GLN A 47 -7.19 4.31 6.67
C GLN A 47 -5.85 3.61 6.45
N PHE A 48 -5.76 2.30 6.76
CA PHE A 48 -4.55 1.51 6.54
C PHE A 48 -4.18 1.46 5.05
N ASN A 49 -5.15 1.24 4.15
CA ASN A 49 -4.95 1.26 2.70
C ASN A 49 -4.42 2.63 2.21
N THR A 50 -4.89 3.73 2.81
CA THR A 50 -4.39 5.08 2.52
C THR A 50 -2.90 5.21 2.87
N VAL A 51 -2.49 4.72 4.05
CA VAL A 51 -1.08 4.71 4.46
C VAL A 51 -0.25 3.78 3.57
N GLN A 52 -0.77 2.61 3.22
CA GLN A 52 -0.10 1.67 2.32
C GLN A 52 0.19 2.32 0.95
N MET A 53 -0.79 3.00 0.37
CA MET A 53 -0.62 3.71 -0.89
C MET A 53 0.42 4.84 -0.78
N ALA A 54 0.35 5.66 0.27
CA ALA A 54 1.31 6.71 0.54
C ALA A 54 2.73 6.16 0.75
N ALA A 55 2.86 5.03 1.45
CA ALA A 55 4.13 4.34 1.66
C ALA A 55 4.75 3.88 0.33
N ARG A 56 3.94 3.28 -0.56
CA ARG A 56 4.41 2.83 -1.88
C ARG A 56 4.90 3.99 -2.72
N GLN A 57 4.15 5.10 -2.76
CA GLN A 57 4.54 6.29 -3.49
C GLN A 57 5.84 6.90 -2.93
N TYR A 58 5.94 7.06 -1.60
CA TYR A 58 7.16 7.57 -0.97
C TYR A 58 8.38 6.69 -1.25
N ILE A 59 8.22 5.36 -1.14
CA ILE A 59 9.33 4.43 -1.40
C ILE A 59 9.74 4.50 -2.87
N SER A 60 8.78 4.58 -3.80
CA SER A 60 9.05 4.77 -5.23
C SER A 60 9.83 6.05 -5.49
N ASP A 61 9.42 7.17 -4.89
CA ASP A 61 10.05 8.47 -5.11
C ASP A 61 11.44 8.60 -4.46
N ASN A 62 11.73 7.76 -3.46
CA ASN A 62 12.98 7.79 -2.69
C ASN A 62 13.81 6.51 -2.84
N LEU A 63 13.55 5.73 -3.90
CA LEU A 63 14.05 4.37 -4.01
C LEU A 63 15.57 4.29 -3.98
N ASP A 64 16.25 5.13 -4.75
CA ASP A 64 17.72 5.16 -4.81
C ASP A 64 18.33 5.49 -3.45
N THR A 65 17.77 6.49 -2.76
CA THR A 65 18.23 6.87 -1.42
C THR A 65 18.04 5.72 -0.43
N LEU A 66 16.85 5.12 -0.42
CA LEU A 66 16.53 4.00 0.47
C LEU A 66 17.42 2.77 0.18
N ALA A 67 17.72 2.49 -1.09
CA ALA A 67 18.60 1.39 -1.49
C ALA A 67 20.03 1.54 -0.92
N THR A 68 20.50 2.77 -0.74
CA THR A 68 21.81 3.01 -0.11
C THR A 68 21.79 2.90 1.42
N GLN A 69 20.64 3.14 2.06
CA GLN A 69 20.51 3.22 3.53
C GLN A 69 20.11 1.89 4.18
N VAL A 70 19.25 1.11 3.52
CA VAL A 70 18.77 -0.17 4.05
C VAL A 70 19.91 -1.18 4.09
N ARG A 71 20.00 -1.93 5.19
CA ARG A 71 20.97 -3.02 5.38
C ARG A 71 20.26 -4.26 5.95
N PRO A 72 20.79 -5.48 5.72
CA PRO A 72 20.25 -6.69 6.35
C PRO A 72 20.11 -6.53 7.87
N GLY A 73 18.93 -6.85 8.41
CA GLY A 73 18.59 -6.71 9.83
C GLY A 73 18.48 -5.28 10.36
N ASN A 74 18.68 -4.26 9.52
CA ASN A 74 18.66 -2.85 9.90
C ASN A 74 17.68 -2.08 9.00
N PRO A 75 16.39 -2.07 9.36
CA PRO A 75 15.35 -1.42 8.59
C PRO A 75 15.48 0.11 8.64
N VAL A 76 15.04 0.78 7.57
CA VAL A 76 14.82 2.23 7.56
C VAL A 76 13.35 2.49 7.85
N TYR A 77 13.08 3.28 8.89
CA TYR A 77 11.71 3.63 9.27
C TYR A 77 11.29 4.96 8.65
N VAL A 78 10.12 4.96 8.01
CA VAL A 78 9.45 6.16 7.51
C VAL A 78 8.21 6.40 8.36
N SER A 79 8.13 7.57 8.97
CA SER A 79 7.03 7.94 9.86
C SER A 79 5.84 8.52 9.09
N VAL A 80 4.65 8.47 9.69
CA VAL A 80 3.47 9.23 9.17
C VAL A 80 3.81 10.71 9.05
N ASN A 81 4.61 11.29 9.96
CA ASN A 81 5.00 12.69 9.86
C ASN A 81 5.80 12.97 8.57
N THR A 82 6.74 12.09 8.23
CA THR A 82 7.50 12.16 6.98
C THR A 82 6.57 12.14 5.77
N LEU A 83 5.59 11.23 5.75
CA LEU A 83 4.62 11.15 4.67
C LEU A 83 3.75 12.41 4.56
N LYS A 84 3.39 13.04 5.68
CA LYS A 84 2.66 14.31 5.69
C LYS A 84 3.50 15.47 5.14
N THR A 85 4.73 15.63 5.64
CA THR A 85 5.59 16.75 5.25
C THR A 85 6.09 16.66 3.80
N THR A 86 6.11 15.45 3.24
CA THR A 86 6.46 15.21 1.83
C THR A 86 5.26 15.18 0.89
N GLY A 87 4.04 15.45 1.40
CA GLY A 87 2.82 15.54 0.58
C GLY A 87 2.17 14.21 0.21
N HIS A 88 2.67 13.07 0.71
CA HIS A 88 2.10 11.74 0.47
C HIS A 88 0.86 11.45 1.31
N LEU A 89 0.71 12.12 2.46
CA LEU A 89 -0.49 12.06 3.30
C LEU A 89 -1.02 13.48 3.61
N PRO A 90 -2.34 13.65 3.79
CA PRO A 90 -2.91 14.90 4.26
C PRO A 90 -2.36 15.30 5.64
N ALA A 91 -2.17 16.60 5.87
CA ALA A 91 -1.62 17.12 7.14
C ALA A 91 -2.43 16.70 8.39
N GLY A 92 -3.75 16.51 8.24
CA GLY A 92 -4.65 16.07 9.30
C GLY A 92 -4.70 14.56 9.55
N PHE A 93 -3.92 13.74 8.83
CA PHE A 93 -3.92 12.29 9.00
C PHE A 93 -3.36 11.90 10.39
N GLY A 94 -4.08 11.01 11.09
CA GLY A 94 -3.81 10.63 12.47
C GLY A 94 -3.82 9.12 12.73
N ALA A 95 -3.86 8.77 14.02
CA ALA A 95 -4.00 7.38 14.47
C ALA A 95 -5.40 6.82 14.17
N ASN A 96 -5.54 5.50 14.21
CA ASN A 96 -6.84 4.83 14.11
C ASN A 96 -7.67 4.95 15.41
N ASP A 97 -8.89 4.42 15.40
CA ASP A 97 -9.83 4.46 16.53
C ASP A 97 -9.33 3.73 17.80
N HIS A 98 -8.29 2.91 17.68
CA HIS A 98 -7.60 2.28 18.80
C HIS A 98 -6.36 3.07 19.27
N ASN A 99 -6.20 4.31 18.80
CA ASN A 99 -5.03 5.16 19.03
C ASN A 99 -3.70 4.51 18.60
N GLN A 100 -3.74 3.54 17.67
CA GLN A 100 -2.52 3.01 17.09
C GLN A 100 -2.07 3.92 15.94
N ASN A 101 -0.82 4.37 16.00
CA ASN A 101 -0.16 5.10 14.93
C ASN A 101 0.32 4.14 13.84
N TYR A 102 0.70 4.67 12.69
CA TYR A 102 1.28 3.89 11.59
C TYR A 102 2.77 4.15 11.47
N LEU A 103 3.51 3.12 11.06
CA LEU A 103 4.90 3.21 10.66
C LEU A 103 5.14 2.39 9.41
N ILE A 104 6.11 2.81 8.62
CA ILE A 104 6.55 2.11 7.43
C ILE A 104 7.98 1.67 7.73
N ALA A 105 8.29 0.39 7.53
CA ALA A 105 9.63 -0.15 7.65
C ALA A 105 10.07 -0.66 6.28
N VAL A 106 11.07 -0.01 5.69
CA VAL A 106 11.74 -0.47 4.47
C VAL A 106 12.89 -1.37 4.88
N VAL A 107 12.90 -2.59 4.35
CA VAL A 107 13.78 -3.66 4.81
C VAL A 107 14.52 -4.30 3.64
N SER A 108 15.68 -4.89 3.92
CA SER A 108 16.38 -5.73 2.94
C SER A 108 15.61 -7.03 2.77
N ASN A 109 15.42 -7.48 1.53
CA ASN A 109 14.94 -8.83 1.27
C ASN A 109 16.00 -9.84 1.75
N PRO A 110 15.67 -10.76 2.68
CA PRO A 110 16.65 -11.66 3.28
C PRO A 110 17.20 -12.70 2.29
N LYS A 111 16.49 -12.97 1.18
CA LYS A 111 16.94 -13.88 0.12
C LYS A 111 17.69 -13.18 -1.00
N MET A 112 17.38 -11.92 -1.27
CA MET A 112 17.98 -11.09 -2.32
C MET A 112 18.34 -9.74 -1.73
N THR A 113 19.48 -9.64 -1.03
CA THR A 113 19.82 -8.48 -0.19
C THR A 113 19.98 -7.15 -0.95
N SER A 114 20.08 -7.18 -2.28
CA SER A 114 20.05 -6.00 -3.15
C SER A 114 18.64 -5.45 -3.38
N GLN A 115 17.59 -6.20 -3.05
CA GLN A 115 16.20 -5.80 -3.24
C GLN A 115 15.59 -5.32 -1.92
N LEU A 116 14.78 -4.27 -2.01
CA LEU A 116 14.00 -3.79 -0.88
C LEU A 116 12.65 -4.50 -0.80
N GLN A 117 12.15 -4.64 0.41
CA GLN A 117 10.77 -4.97 0.75
C GLN A 117 10.27 -3.93 1.76
N ALA A 118 8.97 -3.90 2.03
CA ALA A 118 8.46 -3.03 3.07
C ALA A 118 7.34 -3.66 3.88
N PHE A 119 7.19 -3.16 5.10
CA PHE A 119 6.04 -3.42 5.95
C PHE A 119 5.40 -2.07 6.30
N VAL A 120 4.08 -2.00 6.23
CA VAL A 120 3.32 -0.96 6.94
C VAL A 120 2.73 -1.63 8.16
N MET A 121 2.84 -0.99 9.32
CA MET A 121 2.43 -1.58 10.59
C MET A 121 1.73 -0.54 11.45
N THR A 122 0.80 -0.98 12.30
CA THR A 122 0.36 -0.15 13.41
C THR A 122 1.26 -0.32 14.64
N THR A 123 1.35 0.71 15.48
CA THR A 123 2.18 0.76 16.69
C THR A 123 1.54 1.62 17.78
N GLY A 124 1.83 1.32 19.04
CA GLY A 124 1.22 1.98 20.19
C GLY A 124 -0.28 1.69 20.30
N GLY A 125 -0.99 2.53 21.05
CA GLY A 125 -2.44 2.41 21.24
C GLY A 125 -2.87 1.14 21.96
N GLN A 126 -4.15 0.80 21.83
CA GLN A 126 -4.73 -0.42 22.39
C GLN A 126 -4.69 -1.56 21.35
N PRO A 127 -4.39 -2.80 21.76
CA PRO A 127 -4.41 -3.94 20.86
C PRO A 127 -5.83 -4.20 20.36
N TRP A 128 -5.98 -4.51 19.07
CA TRP A 128 -7.22 -5.07 18.56
C TRP A 128 -7.40 -6.50 19.06
N ASP A 129 -8.65 -6.88 19.30
CA ASP A 129 -9.00 -8.27 19.55
C ASP A 129 -8.84 -9.11 18.27
N PHE A 130 -8.76 -10.43 18.44
CA PHE A 130 -8.48 -11.33 17.33
C PHE A 130 -9.57 -11.30 16.24
N GLY A 131 -10.83 -11.07 16.60
CA GLY A 131 -11.94 -10.94 15.65
C GLY A 131 -11.76 -9.74 14.74
N ALA A 132 -11.55 -8.56 15.33
CA ALA A 132 -11.28 -7.33 14.60
C ALA A 132 -10.03 -7.45 13.71
N LEU A 133 -8.92 -7.99 14.21
CA LEU A 133 -7.71 -8.18 13.41
C LEU A 133 -7.98 -8.99 12.13
N ARG A 134 -8.76 -10.07 12.24
CA ARG A 134 -9.09 -10.91 11.09
C ARG A 134 -9.96 -10.17 10.08
N HIS A 135 -10.96 -9.40 10.53
CA HIS A 135 -11.83 -8.62 9.66
C HIS A 135 -11.09 -7.47 8.98
N ILE A 136 -10.38 -6.66 9.75
CA ILE A 136 -9.63 -5.51 9.24
C ILE A 136 -8.59 -5.99 8.22
N SER A 137 -7.81 -7.01 8.57
CA SER A 137 -6.76 -7.53 7.68
C SER A 137 -7.29 -8.10 6.36
N SER A 138 -8.47 -8.71 6.34
CA SER A 138 -9.09 -9.17 5.09
C SER A 138 -9.57 -8.03 4.19
N ASN A 139 -9.82 -6.86 4.76
CA ASN A 139 -10.26 -5.66 4.04
C ASN A 139 -9.10 -4.71 3.70
N ILE A 140 -7.88 -5.04 4.10
CA ILE A 140 -6.66 -4.37 3.63
C ILE A 140 -6.31 -4.95 2.25
N SER A 141 -6.11 -4.07 1.27
CA SER A 141 -5.72 -4.44 -0.09
C SER A 141 -4.33 -5.08 -0.12
N GLY A 142 -4.17 -6.11 -0.95
CA GLY A 142 -2.89 -6.82 -1.12
C GLY A 142 -2.62 -7.80 0.02
N LEU A 143 -1.42 -7.79 0.57
CA LEU A 143 -0.98 -8.74 1.60
C LEU A 143 -1.23 -8.17 3.00
N GLY A 144 -2.49 -7.85 3.29
CA GLY A 144 -2.97 -7.46 4.61
C GLY A 144 -2.84 -8.59 5.63
N GLY A 145 -2.59 -8.22 6.88
CA GLY A 145 -2.33 -9.14 7.98
C GLY A 145 -2.35 -8.47 9.35
N TYR A 146 -1.97 -9.23 10.35
CA TYR A 146 -1.91 -8.83 11.75
C TYR A 146 -0.77 -9.52 12.47
N VAL A 147 -0.41 -9.02 13.66
CA VAL A 147 0.58 -9.64 14.53
C VAL A 147 -0.14 -10.48 15.57
N TRP A 148 0.07 -11.80 15.52
CA TRP A 148 -0.46 -12.76 16.48
C TRP A 148 0.27 -14.10 16.39
N PRO A 149 1.00 -14.53 17.44
CA PRO A 149 1.37 -13.81 18.67
C PRO A 149 2.42 -12.71 18.42
N ASP A 150 2.99 -12.13 19.48
CA ASP A 150 4.10 -11.19 19.44
C ASP A 150 5.18 -11.60 18.41
N ASN A 151 5.63 -10.64 17.61
CA ASN A 151 6.67 -10.80 16.59
C ASN A 151 6.37 -11.79 15.44
N GLN A 152 5.15 -12.32 15.35
CA GLN A 152 4.70 -13.14 14.23
C GLN A 152 3.64 -12.40 13.42
N ALA A 153 4.01 -11.94 12.22
CA ALA A 153 3.07 -11.39 11.26
C ALA A 153 2.36 -12.53 10.52
N VAL A 154 1.04 -12.46 10.45
CA VAL A 154 0.16 -13.46 9.84
C VAL A 154 -0.76 -12.74 8.86
N GLY A 155 -0.81 -13.23 7.62
CA GLY A 155 -1.71 -12.71 6.60
C GLY A 155 -3.18 -13.00 6.90
N ALA A 156 -4.07 -12.23 6.27
CA ALA A 156 -5.51 -12.48 6.30
C ALA A 156 -5.82 -13.97 5.98
N GLY A 157 -6.68 -14.58 6.79
CA GLY A 157 -7.01 -16.01 6.67
C GLY A 157 -5.84 -16.98 6.93
N GLY A 158 -4.66 -16.51 7.36
CA GLY A 158 -3.47 -17.33 7.53
C GLY A 158 -2.69 -17.61 6.24
N GLY A 159 -2.96 -16.88 5.15
CA GLY A 159 -2.37 -17.14 3.82
C GLY A 159 -0.84 -17.00 3.76
N TRP A 160 -0.23 -16.29 4.71
CA TRP A 160 1.23 -16.21 4.85
C TRP A 160 1.61 -15.98 6.32
N LYS A 161 2.87 -16.31 6.66
CA LYS A 161 3.44 -16.04 7.98
C LYS A 161 4.88 -15.57 7.84
N MET A 162 5.26 -14.57 8.63
CA MET A 162 6.62 -14.04 8.67
C MET A 162 7.04 -13.77 10.11
N LYS A 163 8.27 -14.16 10.45
CA LYS A 163 8.88 -13.80 11.72
C LYS A 163 9.49 -12.41 11.55
N LEU A 164 9.00 -11.44 12.32
CA LEU A 164 9.41 -10.03 12.16
C LEU A 164 10.91 -9.83 12.41
N SER A 165 11.52 -10.65 13.28
CA SER A 165 12.95 -10.59 13.56
C SER A 165 13.83 -10.87 12.35
N ASP A 166 13.34 -11.63 11.37
CA ASP A 166 14.11 -11.96 10.14
C ASP A 166 14.34 -10.70 9.28
N TYR A 167 13.57 -9.64 9.53
CA TYR A 167 13.65 -8.34 8.87
C TYR A 167 14.18 -7.24 9.79
N GLY A 168 14.64 -7.57 11.00
CA GLY A 168 15.04 -6.59 12.01
C GLY A 168 13.87 -5.83 12.65
N LEU A 169 12.65 -6.38 12.57
CA LEU A 169 11.42 -5.78 13.08
C LEU A 169 10.96 -6.43 14.38
N SER A 170 10.17 -5.67 15.14
CA SER A 170 9.44 -6.19 16.31
C SER A 170 8.07 -5.54 16.39
N SER A 171 7.09 -6.27 16.92
CA SER A 171 5.74 -5.76 17.16
C SER A 171 4.98 -6.64 18.14
N LYS A 172 3.96 -6.04 18.76
CA LYS A 172 3.11 -6.67 19.75
C LYS A 172 1.84 -7.19 19.12
N GLN A 173 1.32 -8.27 19.70
CA GLN A 173 0.02 -8.83 19.37
C GLN A 173 -1.06 -7.73 19.41
N GLY A 174 -2.00 -7.78 18.46
CA GLY A 174 -3.03 -6.75 18.33
C GLY A 174 -2.67 -5.60 17.40
N SER A 175 -1.54 -5.70 16.70
CA SER A 175 -1.14 -4.76 15.64
C SER A 175 -1.55 -5.26 14.26
N LEU A 176 -1.90 -4.34 13.37
CA LEU A 176 -2.13 -4.60 11.96
C LEU A 176 -0.83 -4.49 11.19
N VAL A 177 -0.69 -5.23 10.10
CA VAL A 177 0.49 -5.19 9.23
C VAL A 177 0.08 -5.45 7.78
N THR A 178 0.77 -4.85 6.84
CA THR A 178 0.79 -5.32 5.45
C THR A 178 2.23 -5.57 5.04
N PHE A 179 2.43 -6.58 4.21
CA PHE A 179 3.70 -6.83 3.55
C PHE A 179 3.66 -6.29 2.12
N ILE A 180 4.70 -5.58 1.69
CA ILE A 180 4.86 -5.07 0.33
C ILE A 180 6.11 -5.75 -0.26
N PRO A 181 5.93 -6.69 -1.20
CA PRO A 181 7.04 -7.43 -1.80
C PRO A 181 7.84 -6.55 -2.78
N SER A 182 9.05 -7.00 -3.13
CA SER A 182 10.02 -6.26 -3.94
C SER A 182 9.50 -5.87 -5.33
N ASP A 183 8.68 -6.71 -5.95
CA ASP A 183 8.05 -6.43 -7.24
C ASP A 183 7.05 -5.28 -7.17
N GLN A 184 6.32 -5.14 -6.07
CA GLN A 184 5.41 -4.01 -5.86
C GLN A 184 6.10 -2.69 -5.47
N LEU A 185 7.38 -2.76 -5.08
CA LEU A 185 8.24 -1.59 -4.86
C LEU A 185 9.05 -1.19 -6.11
N GLY A 186 8.95 -1.95 -7.22
CA GLY A 186 9.77 -1.73 -8.41
C GLY A 186 11.24 -2.12 -8.23
N THR A 187 11.59 -2.83 -7.15
CA THR A 187 12.97 -3.23 -6.82
C THR A 187 13.30 -4.66 -7.25
N SER A 188 12.31 -5.41 -7.75
CA SER A 188 12.53 -6.77 -8.24
C SER A 188 13.41 -6.86 -9.49
N GLY A 189 13.71 -5.73 -10.13
CA GLY A 189 14.42 -5.67 -11.42
C GLY A 189 13.65 -6.29 -12.58
N GLN A 190 12.39 -6.71 -12.37
CA GLN A 190 11.59 -7.48 -13.33
C GLN A 190 10.31 -6.78 -13.81
N GLY A 191 10.07 -5.50 -13.48
CA GLY A 191 8.73 -4.92 -13.56
C GLY A 191 8.58 -3.60 -14.31
N ASN A 192 8.82 -3.61 -15.63
CA ASN A 192 8.23 -2.79 -16.72
C ASN A 192 9.30 -2.40 -17.75
N ASP A 193 9.77 -3.36 -18.54
CA ASP A 193 10.62 -3.13 -19.70
C ASP A 193 9.82 -2.53 -20.89
N ARG A 194 8.88 -1.63 -20.59
CA ARG A 194 7.95 -1.04 -21.55
C ARG A 194 8.04 0.46 -21.44
N LEU A 195 8.66 1.07 -22.45
CA LEU A 195 8.54 2.50 -22.68
C LEU A 195 7.21 2.78 -23.40
N TYR A 196 6.17 3.12 -22.63
CA TYR A 196 4.86 3.50 -23.18
C TYR A 196 4.63 4.99 -22.90
N ARG A 197 4.65 5.82 -23.96
CA ARG A 197 4.53 7.28 -23.81
C ARG A 197 3.58 7.86 -24.84
N TYR A 198 2.71 8.73 -24.36
CA TYR A 198 1.88 9.64 -25.15
C TYR A 198 2.17 11.07 -24.70
N ALA A 199 1.89 12.04 -25.56
CA ALA A 199 1.96 13.43 -25.16
C ALA A 199 0.96 13.69 -24.02
N VAL A 200 1.45 14.25 -22.92
CA VAL A 200 0.61 14.77 -21.84
C VAL A 200 0.42 16.27 -22.02
N ASN A 201 -0.77 16.68 -22.46
CA ASN A 201 -1.09 18.09 -22.70
C ASN A 201 -1.08 18.88 -21.40
N GLY A 202 -0.50 20.09 -21.42
CA GLY A 202 -0.38 20.96 -20.25
C GLY A 202 0.78 20.61 -19.29
N HIS A 203 1.47 19.48 -19.50
CA HIS A 203 2.60 19.03 -18.67
C HIS A 203 3.85 18.74 -19.52
N PRO A 204 4.60 19.77 -19.95
CA PRO A 204 5.83 19.58 -20.75
C PRO A 204 6.93 18.78 -20.04
N ASP A 205 6.95 18.83 -18.71
CA ASP A 205 7.85 18.08 -17.84
C ASP A 205 7.66 16.56 -17.98
N PHE A 206 6.43 16.07 -18.09
CA PHE A 206 6.15 14.64 -18.32
C PHE A 206 6.54 14.18 -19.72
N ASN A 207 6.73 15.12 -20.63
CA ASN A 207 7.19 14.87 -21.99
C ASN A 207 8.73 14.90 -22.09
N ARG A 208 9.47 15.18 -21.00
CA ARG A 208 10.94 15.27 -20.96
C ARG A 208 11.62 14.01 -20.39
N MET A 209 12.81 13.68 -20.91
CA MET A 209 13.70 12.68 -20.30
C MET A 209 14.64 13.36 -19.30
N HIS A 210 14.79 12.79 -18.11
CA HIS A 210 15.68 13.29 -17.05
C HIS A 210 17.00 12.54 -16.94
N THR A 211 17.17 11.47 -17.72
CA THR A 211 18.39 10.68 -17.80
C THR A 211 18.61 10.23 -19.24
N ALA A 212 19.80 9.71 -19.54
CA ALA A 212 20.10 9.11 -20.83
C ALA A 212 19.28 7.82 -21.03
N ILE A 213 18.88 7.54 -22.27
CA ILE A 213 18.36 6.22 -22.65
C ILE A 213 19.51 5.45 -23.27
N ASP A 214 19.89 4.35 -22.63
CA ASP A 214 20.74 3.34 -23.23
C ASP A 214 19.88 2.40 -24.06
N MET A 215 20.14 2.33 -25.36
CA MET A 215 19.42 1.44 -26.27
C MET A 215 19.95 -0.01 -26.22
N ASN A 216 21.04 -0.28 -25.50
CA ASN A 216 21.67 -1.60 -25.38
C ASN A 216 21.94 -2.26 -26.75
N GLY A 217 22.44 -1.47 -27.70
CA GLY A 217 22.71 -1.91 -29.08
C GLY A 217 21.48 -2.02 -29.99
N ASN A 218 20.29 -1.62 -29.54
CA ASN A 218 19.06 -1.61 -30.34
C ASN A 218 18.88 -0.31 -31.14
N ASN A 219 17.91 -0.35 -32.05
CA ASN A 219 17.63 0.73 -32.99
C ASN A 219 16.72 1.80 -32.42
N LEU A 220 16.83 3.01 -32.97
CA LEU A 220 15.83 4.07 -32.89
C LEU A 220 15.20 4.23 -34.29
N ASP A 221 14.05 3.62 -34.51
CA ASP A 221 13.37 3.61 -35.81
C ASP A 221 12.33 4.73 -35.93
N ASN A 222 12.23 5.33 -37.12
CA ASN A 222 11.24 6.38 -37.47
C ASN A 222 11.27 7.63 -36.56
N ALA A 223 12.44 8.04 -36.08
CA ALA A 223 12.59 9.34 -35.44
C ALA A 223 12.40 10.46 -36.49
N GLY A 224 11.57 11.45 -36.16
CA GLY A 224 11.38 12.64 -37.01
C GLY A 224 12.60 13.57 -36.95
N ASP A 225 12.64 14.43 -35.94
CA ASP A 225 13.77 15.32 -35.68
C ASP A 225 14.63 14.79 -34.53
N ILE A 226 15.95 14.73 -34.72
CA ILE A 226 16.93 14.51 -33.65
C ILE A 226 17.73 15.81 -33.47
N LYS A 227 17.52 16.50 -32.35
CA LYS A 227 18.18 17.77 -32.01
C LYS A 227 19.04 17.58 -30.76
N GLY A 228 20.34 17.79 -30.90
CA GLY A 228 21.31 17.63 -29.82
C GLY A 228 22.54 18.52 -30.04
N LYS A 229 23.40 18.59 -29.02
CA LYS A 229 24.66 19.36 -29.11
C LYS A 229 25.74 18.64 -29.93
N GLN A 230 25.70 17.31 -29.94
CA GLN A 230 26.70 16.45 -30.59
C GLN A 230 26.06 15.12 -30.98
N ALA A 231 26.52 14.55 -32.09
CA ALA A 231 26.27 13.16 -32.49
C ALA A 231 27.63 12.47 -32.68
N ILE A 232 27.81 11.30 -32.10
CA ILE A 232 29.00 10.45 -32.27
C ILE A 232 28.53 9.21 -33.02
N ILE A 233 28.99 9.04 -34.26
CA ILE A 233 28.58 7.96 -35.15
C ILE A 233 29.84 7.19 -35.54
N SER A 234 29.93 5.93 -35.12
CA SER A 234 31.06 5.05 -35.44
C SER A 234 30.91 4.36 -36.81
N GLY A 235 29.68 4.32 -37.34
CA GLY A 235 29.36 3.81 -38.67
C GLY A 235 29.28 4.92 -39.72
N GLY A 236 28.52 4.66 -40.78
CA GLY A 236 28.25 5.64 -41.83
C GLY A 236 27.03 6.51 -41.54
N ILE A 237 26.94 7.64 -42.24
CA ILE A 237 25.74 8.48 -42.34
C ILE A 237 25.25 8.38 -43.79
N SER A 238 23.96 8.08 -43.98
CA SER A 238 23.31 8.08 -45.30
C SER A 238 22.11 9.02 -45.30
N GLY A 239 21.96 9.79 -46.38
CA GLY A 239 20.88 10.77 -46.50
C GLY A 239 20.92 11.52 -47.82
N GLN A 240 19.86 12.25 -48.13
CA GLN A 240 19.71 12.97 -49.40
C GLN A 240 20.60 14.22 -49.49
N SER A 241 20.80 14.91 -48.37
CA SER A 241 21.58 16.14 -48.27
C SER A 241 22.12 16.34 -46.85
N ALA A 242 23.28 16.96 -46.71
CA ALA A 242 23.84 17.39 -45.44
C ALA A 242 24.33 18.84 -45.55
N THR A 243 24.05 19.64 -44.52
CA THR A 243 24.58 21.00 -44.39
C THR A 243 25.50 21.05 -43.17
N ILE A 244 26.77 21.39 -43.40
CA ILE A 244 27.78 21.50 -42.35
C ILE A 244 28.31 22.92 -42.41
N SER A 245 28.06 23.69 -41.36
CA SER A 245 28.54 25.08 -41.24
C SER A 245 29.95 25.17 -40.63
N GLY A 246 30.54 24.02 -40.25
CA GLY A 246 31.86 23.91 -39.62
C GLY A 246 32.89 23.23 -40.52
N GLU A 247 34.03 22.90 -39.91
CA GLU A 247 35.12 22.21 -40.60
C GLU A 247 34.83 20.71 -40.75
N ILE A 248 35.09 20.16 -41.95
CA ILE A 248 35.12 18.73 -42.19
C ILE A 248 36.59 18.29 -42.17
N LYS A 249 36.97 17.49 -41.17
CA LYS A 249 38.30 16.87 -41.11
C LYS A 249 38.20 15.44 -41.60
N GLY A 250 38.80 15.16 -42.75
CA GLY A 250 39.04 13.79 -43.21
C GLY A 250 40.17 13.16 -42.39
N GLN A 251 40.16 11.83 -42.28
CA GLN A 251 41.34 11.06 -41.85
C GLN A 251 42.35 10.97 -42.99
#